data_AF-A0A061JKM3-F1
#
_entry.id   AF-A0A061JKM3-F1
#
_cell.length_a   1.000
_cell.length_b   1.000
_cell.length_c   1.000
_cell.angle_alpha   90.00
_cell.angle_beta   90.00
_cell.angle_gamma   90.00
#
_symmetry.space_group_name_H-M   'P 1'
#
loop_
_entity.id
_entity.type
_entity.pdbx_description
1 polymer ?
#
loop_
_entity_poly.entity_id
_entity_poly.type
_entity_poly.pdbx_seq_one_letter_code
_entity_poly.pdbx_strand_id
1 'polypeptide(L)'
;MGLIILAVIVVFAFSMCSSDSDEPSAQAEAKVDDATCMKDLQCWGDRQSIAGGMRCKPFVEKLAKYSFKWTDGTFETKFSHFRWLNQQQGTLTLIGDKIELQNGFGAFQPHVYECDYNPVTEQILDVRARPGRL
;
A
#
# COMPACT_ATOMS: atom_id res chain seq x y z
N MET A 1 -2.41 49.43 -20.71
CA MET A 1 -1.50 48.31 -20.32
C MET A 1 -2.21 47.09 -19.73
N GLY A 2 -3.36 47.21 -19.04
CA GLY A 2 -4.03 46.05 -18.41
C GLY A 2 -4.85 45.11 -19.33
N LEU A 3 -5.45 45.62 -20.42
CA LEU A 3 -6.26 44.79 -21.33
C LEU A 3 -5.42 43.91 -22.28
N ILE A 4 -4.19 44.32 -22.60
CA ILE A 4 -3.28 43.54 -23.44
C ILE A 4 -2.73 42.34 -22.66
N ILE A 5 -2.50 42.49 -21.35
CA ILE A 5 -1.97 41.42 -20.49
C ILE A 5 -3.02 40.30 -20.30
N LEU A 6 -4.31 40.64 -20.15
CA LEU A 6 -5.39 39.66 -20.05
C LEU A 6 -5.60 38.89 -21.36
N ALA A 7 -5.49 39.54 -22.52
CA ALA A 7 -5.60 38.88 -23.81
C ALA A 7 -4.45 37.89 -24.07
N VAL A 8 -3.21 38.22 -23.66
CA VAL A 8 -2.05 37.31 -23.78
C VAL A 8 -2.21 36.08 -22.88
N ILE A 9 -2.76 36.22 -21.67
CA ILE A 9 -2.97 35.09 -20.75
C ILE A 9 -4.05 34.12 -21.28
N VAL A 10 -5.14 34.63 -21.86
CA VAL A 10 -6.20 33.79 -22.43
C VAL A 10 -5.72 33.03 -23.68
N VAL A 11 -4.88 33.66 -24.52
CA VAL A 11 -4.26 33.00 -25.69
C VAL A 11 -3.23 31.95 -25.27
N PHE A 12 -2.40 32.22 -24.25
CA PHE A 12 -1.46 31.21 -23.72
C PHE A 12 -2.18 30.02 -23.08
N ALA A 13 -3.29 30.25 -22.37
CA ALA A 13 -4.08 29.18 -21.76
C ALA A 13 -4.76 28.28 -22.81
N PHE A 14 -5.24 28.85 -23.93
CA PHE A 14 -5.79 28.07 -25.04
C PHE A 14 -4.71 27.36 -25.88
N SER A 15 -3.51 27.92 -26.02
CA SER A 15 -2.45 27.29 -26.83
C SER A 15 -1.70 26.17 -26.10
N MET A 16 -1.77 26.08 -24.78
CA MET A 16 -1.20 24.95 -24.01
C MET A 16 -2.19 23.81 -23.72
N CYS A 17 -3.45 23.92 -24.15
CA CYS A 17 -4.48 22.88 -23.98
C CYS A 17 -4.92 22.22 -25.29
N SER A 18 -4.10 22.29 -26.35
CA SER A 18 -4.32 21.58 -27.62
C SER A 18 -3.05 20.86 -28.05
N SER A 19 -2.63 19.88 -27.25
CA SER A 19 -1.77 18.78 -27.71
C SER A 19 -2.55 17.49 -27.50
N ASP A 20 -3.45 17.25 -28.44
CA ASP A 20 -3.95 15.92 -28.77
C ASP A 20 -2.76 15.17 -29.36
N SER A 21 -2.20 14.25 -28.58
CA SER A 21 -1.10 13.39 -28.99
C SER A 21 -1.34 12.05 -28.34
N ASP A 22 -2.08 11.22 -29.07
CA ASP A 22 -2.15 9.78 -28.92
C ASP A 22 -0.72 9.19 -28.90
N GLU A 23 -0.13 9.10 -27.71
CA GLU A 23 1.02 8.24 -27.47
C GLU A 23 0.51 6.92 -26.91
N PRO A 24 0.63 5.79 -27.62
CA PRO A 24 0.58 4.49 -26.99
C PRO A 24 1.91 4.26 -26.26
N SER A 25 2.15 4.99 -25.16
CA SER A 25 3.23 4.70 -24.22
C SER A 25 2.78 3.62 -23.24
N ALA A 26 2.59 2.41 -23.78
CA ALA A 26 2.52 1.23 -22.96
C ALA A 26 3.28 0.13 -23.69
N GLN A 27 4.51 -0.11 -23.25
CA GLN A 27 5.00 -1.48 -23.21
C GLN A 27 3.90 -2.28 -22.53
N ALA A 28 3.12 -3.01 -23.33
CA ALA A 28 2.18 -3.99 -22.82
C ALA A 28 3.04 -5.10 -22.21
N GLU A 29 3.52 -4.87 -20.98
CA GLU A 29 3.85 -5.95 -20.08
C GLU A 29 2.65 -6.88 -20.15
N ALA A 30 2.86 -8.07 -20.69
CA ALA A 30 1.83 -9.08 -20.76
C ALA A 30 1.31 -9.25 -19.34
N LYS A 31 0.11 -8.72 -19.07
CA LYS A 31 -0.49 -8.76 -17.74
C LYS A 31 -0.66 -10.23 -17.40
N VAL A 32 0.26 -10.76 -16.59
CA VAL A 32 0.14 -12.13 -16.08
C VAL A 32 -1.22 -12.20 -15.40
N ASP A 33 -2.06 -13.14 -15.82
CA ASP A 33 -3.39 -13.27 -15.24
C ASP A 33 -3.28 -13.67 -13.76
N ASP A 34 -4.32 -13.37 -12.98
CA ASP A 34 -4.30 -13.63 -11.54
C ASP A 34 -4.09 -15.13 -11.22
N ALA A 35 -4.62 -16.04 -12.04
CA ALA A 35 -4.49 -17.48 -11.78
C ALA A 35 -3.06 -17.99 -12.03
N THR A 36 -2.34 -17.40 -12.97
CA THR A 36 -0.90 -17.65 -13.16
C THR A 36 -0.08 -16.98 -12.06
N CYS A 37 -0.39 -15.72 -11.73
CA CYS A 37 0.33 -14.95 -10.72
C CYS A 37 0.21 -15.57 -9.31
N MET A 38 -0.95 -16.12 -8.96
CA MET A 38 -1.21 -16.79 -7.67
C MET A 38 -0.35 -18.04 -7.44
N LYS A 39 0.31 -18.57 -8.48
CA LYS A 39 1.25 -19.70 -8.32
C LYS A 39 2.62 -19.26 -7.81
N ASP A 40 2.96 -17.98 -7.95
CA ASP A 40 4.23 -17.40 -7.54
C ASP A 40 4.04 -16.41 -6.39
N LEU A 41 4.78 -16.61 -5.29
CA LEU A 41 4.62 -15.78 -4.09
C LEU A 41 4.97 -14.32 -4.37
N GLN A 42 6.03 -14.08 -5.15
CA GLN A 42 6.50 -12.73 -5.41
C GLN A 42 5.47 -11.96 -6.24
N CYS A 43 5.04 -12.54 -7.36
CA CYS A 43 4.00 -11.96 -8.21
C CYS A 43 2.73 -11.65 -7.42
N TRP A 44 2.22 -12.65 -6.69
CA TRP A 44 0.95 -12.49 -5.98
C TRP A 44 1.07 -11.53 -4.81
N GLY A 45 2.16 -11.63 -4.04
CA GLY A 45 2.45 -10.74 -2.93
C GLY A 45 2.60 -9.29 -3.38
N ASP A 46 3.40 -9.02 -4.41
CA ASP A 46 3.58 -7.67 -4.95
C ASP A 46 2.25 -7.08 -5.44
N ARG A 47 1.47 -7.87 -6.19
CA ARG A 47 0.16 -7.47 -6.70
C ARG A 47 -0.83 -7.12 -5.59
N GLN A 48 -0.81 -7.86 -4.49
CA GLN A 48 -1.79 -7.73 -3.41
C GLN A 48 -1.30 -6.88 -2.22
N SER A 49 -0.01 -6.54 -2.17
CA SER A 49 0.64 -5.86 -1.04
C SER A 49 0.01 -4.50 -0.69
N ILE A 50 -0.27 -3.68 -1.71
CA ILE A 50 -0.84 -2.34 -1.53
C ILE A 50 -2.28 -2.43 -1.01
N ALA A 51 -3.13 -3.19 -1.70
CA ALA A 51 -4.53 -3.35 -1.33
C ALA A 51 -4.69 -4.01 0.05
N GLY A 52 -3.98 -5.12 0.27
CA GLY A 52 -3.97 -5.80 1.56
C GLY A 52 -3.39 -4.93 2.66
N GLY A 53 -2.32 -4.18 2.40
CA GLY A 53 -1.74 -3.25 3.38
C GLY A 53 -2.72 -2.15 3.81
N MET A 54 -3.47 -1.56 2.87
CA MET A 54 -4.53 -0.60 3.19
C MET A 54 -5.63 -1.21 4.04
N ARG A 55 -6.03 -2.47 3.78
CA ARG A 55 -7.06 -3.17 4.56
C ARG A 55 -6.58 -3.60 5.94
N CYS A 56 -5.33 -4.04 6.04
CA CYS A 56 -4.72 -4.51 7.28
C CYS A 56 -4.42 -3.39 8.27
N LYS A 57 -4.02 -2.21 7.78
CA LYS A 57 -3.63 -1.06 8.60
C LYS A 57 -4.57 -0.79 9.79
N PRO A 58 -5.89 -0.58 9.61
CA PRO A 58 -6.79 -0.29 10.74
C PRO A 58 -6.93 -1.45 11.74
N PHE A 59 -6.69 -2.70 11.33
CA PHE A 59 -6.73 -3.85 12.23
C PHE A 59 -5.45 -3.96 13.06
N VAL A 60 -4.29 -3.65 12.47
CA VAL A 60 -3.01 -3.55 13.19
C VAL A 60 -3.06 -2.43 14.23
N GLU A 61 -3.62 -1.26 13.88
CA GLU A 61 -3.77 -0.14 14.82
C GLU A 61 -4.62 -0.51 16.04
N LYS A 62 -5.66 -1.33 15.86
CA LYS A 62 -6.52 -1.83 16.95
C LYS A 62 -5.84 -2.81 17.91
N LEU A 63 -4.66 -3.32 17.57
CA LEU A 63 -3.85 -4.11 18.51
C LEU A 63 -3.25 -3.24 19.62
N ALA A 64 -3.21 -1.92 19.44
CA ALA A 64 -2.72 -1.00 20.45
C ALA A 64 -3.66 -0.97 21.66
N LYS A 65 -3.11 -1.25 22.85
CA LYS A 65 -3.88 -1.14 24.11
C LYS A 65 -4.15 0.30 24.52
N TYR A 66 -3.22 1.22 24.21
CA TYR A 66 -3.30 2.63 24.60
C TYR A 66 -3.20 3.55 23.38
N SER A 67 -2.00 3.66 22.81
CA SER A 67 -1.70 4.48 21.64
C SER A 67 -0.71 3.76 20.74
N PHE A 68 -0.63 4.20 19.49
CA PHE A 68 0.31 3.73 18.49
C PHE A 68 0.87 4.91 17.72
N LYS A 69 2.02 4.70 17.10
CA LYS A 69 2.52 5.58 16.04
C LYS A 69 3.19 4.77 14.96
N TRP A 70 2.98 5.22 13.74
CA TRP A 70 3.67 4.74 12.55
C TRP A 70 5.06 5.37 12.48
N THR A 71 6.05 4.59 12.08
CA THR A 71 7.46 5.02 11.93
C THR A 71 7.96 4.92 10.49
N ASP A 72 7.08 4.63 9.53
CA ASP A 72 7.37 4.69 8.09
C ASP A 72 7.47 6.14 7.60
N GLY A 73 8.27 6.35 6.56
CA GLY A 73 8.32 7.60 5.80
C GLY A 73 7.16 7.73 4.81
N THR A 74 6.98 8.92 4.23
CA THR A 74 5.89 9.26 3.29
C THR A 74 5.74 8.30 2.11
N PHE A 75 6.83 7.68 1.68
CA PHE A 75 6.87 6.77 0.52
C PHE A 75 7.31 5.35 0.90
N GLU A 76 7.35 5.02 2.19
CA GLU A 76 7.64 3.66 2.64
C GLU A 76 6.34 2.85 2.77
N THR A 77 6.37 1.59 2.34
CA THR A 77 5.28 0.66 2.64
C THR A 77 5.30 0.29 4.11
N LYS A 78 4.10 0.21 4.71
CA LYS A 78 3.94 -0.31 6.08
C LYS A 78 4.27 -1.81 6.13
N PHE A 79 3.85 -2.55 5.10
CA PHE A 79 4.05 -3.99 4.97
C PHE A 79 5.14 -4.24 3.93
N SER A 80 6.36 -4.52 4.39
CA SER A 80 7.54 -4.73 3.53
C SER A 80 7.76 -6.19 3.15
N HIS A 81 7.11 -7.14 3.82
CA HIS A 81 7.24 -8.56 3.53
C HIS A 81 5.88 -9.24 3.45
N PHE A 82 5.86 -10.38 2.78
CA PHE A 82 4.69 -11.25 2.68
C PHE A 82 5.13 -12.71 2.58
N ARG A 83 4.23 -13.61 2.97
CA ARG A 83 4.38 -15.06 2.81
C ARG A 83 3.03 -15.72 2.56
N TRP A 84 3.04 -16.93 2.04
CA TRP A 84 1.82 -17.73 1.96
C TRP A 84 1.28 -18.03 3.35
N LEU A 85 0.00 -17.71 3.57
CA LEU A 85 -0.78 -18.34 4.63
C LEU A 85 -1.30 -19.69 4.11
N ASN A 86 -1.94 -19.67 2.93
CA ASN A 86 -2.34 -20.84 2.18
C ASN A 86 -2.27 -20.53 0.68
N GLN A 87 -1.32 -21.16 -0.01
CA GLN A 87 -1.09 -20.96 -1.45
C GLN A 87 -2.27 -21.44 -2.31
N GLN A 88 -2.92 -22.55 -1.96
CA GLN A 88 -4.04 -23.08 -2.74
C GLN A 88 -5.25 -22.14 -2.73
N GLN A 89 -5.42 -21.42 -1.62
CA GLN A 89 -6.49 -20.44 -1.43
C GLN A 89 -6.07 -19.01 -1.81
N GLY A 90 -4.81 -18.80 -2.21
CA GLY A 90 -4.28 -17.47 -2.52
C GLY A 90 -4.21 -16.52 -1.32
N THR A 91 -4.25 -17.02 -0.08
CA THR A 91 -4.23 -16.18 1.13
C THR A 91 -2.80 -15.86 1.56
N LEU A 92 -2.61 -14.62 2.02
CA LEU A 92 -1.30 -14.07 2.34
C LEU A 92 -1.23 -13.65 3.81
N THR A 93 -0.07 -13.83 4.41
CA THR A 93 0.32 -13.08 5.61
C THR A 93 1.17 -11.91 5.15
N LEU A 94 0.69 -10.68 5.39
CA LEU A 94 1.45 -9.44 5.20
C LEU A 94 2.17 -9.09 6.51
N ILE A 95 3.42 -8.64 6.43
CA ILE A 95 4.28 -8.44 7.59
C ILE A 95 4.95 -7.05 7.50
N GLY A 96 5.01 -6.36 8.62
CA GLY A 96 5.73 -5.10 8.75
C GLY A 96 6.28 -4.89 10.15
N ASP A 97 7.11 -3.86 10.32
CA ASP A 97 7.72 -3.49 11.61
C ASP A 97 7.74 -1.98 11.85
N LYS A 98 7.06 -1.21 11.00
CA LYS A 98 7.00 0.25 11.03
C LYS A 98 6.00 0.81 12.05
N ILE A 99 5.80 0.12 13.18
CA ILE A 99 4.87 0.58 14.23
C ILE A 99 5.52 0.52 15.60
N GLU A 100 5.26 1.53 16.41
CA GLU A 100 5.51 1.48 17.85
C GLU A 100 4.18 1.51 18.60
N LEU A 101 4.02 0.60 19.55
CA LEU A 101 2.85 0.51 20.42
C LEU A 101 3.22 1.02 21.82
N GLN A 102 2.35 1.83 22.41
CA GLN A 102 2.56 2.38 23.75
C GLN A 102 2.31 1.29 24.82
N ASN A 103 3.21 1.17 25.80
CA ASN A 103 3.06 0.27 26.94
C ASN A 103 2.36 0.97 28.13
N GLY A 104 2.17 0.24 29.25
CA GLY A 104 1.49 0.75 30.44
C GLY A 104 2.20 1.89 31.19
N PHE A 105 3.45 2.20 30.85
CA PHE A 105 4.23 3.31 31.41
C PHE A 105 4.28 4.52 30.47
N GLY A 106 3.56 4.47 29.34
CA GLY A 106 3.53 5.54 28.35
C GLY A 106 4.70 5.51 27.36
N ALA A 107 5.60 4.54 27.43
CA ALA A 107 6.72 4.41 26.50
C ALA A 107 6.29 3.70 25.21
N PHE A 108 6.75 4.19 24.06
CA PHE A 108 6.55 3.57 22.76
C PHE A 108 7.61 2.50 22.50
N GLN A 109 7.18 1.32 22.09
CA GLN A 109 8.05 0.18 21.84
C GLN A 109 7.82 -0.38 20.42
N PRO A 110 8.89 -0.69 19.66
CA PRO A 110 8.76 -1.24 18.31
C PRO A 110 8.17 -2.65 18.32
N HIS A 111 7.34 -2.92 17.32
CA HIS A 111 6.68 -4.21 17.13
C HIS A 111 6.80 -4.68 15.69
N VAL A 112 7.01 -5.99 15.53
CA VAL A 112 6.71 -6.70 14.28
C VAL A 112 5.24 -7.10 14.32
N TYR A 113 4.51 -6.81 13.26
CA TYR A 113 3.10 -7.13 13.14
C TYR A 113 2.84 -7.91 11.86
N GLU A 114 1.80 -8.73 11.92
CA GLU A 114 1.38 -9.61 10.84
C GLU A 114 -0.14 -9.48 10.67
N CYS A 115 -0.58 -9.54 9.42
CA CYS A 115 -1.98 -9.51 9.04
C CYS A 115 -2.24 -10.59 8.01
N ASP A 116 -3.13 -11.51 8.35
CA ASP A 116 -3.58 -12.56 7.46
C ASP A 116 -4.77 -12.03 6.64
N TYR A 117 -4.62 -12.05 5.32
CA TYR A 117 -5.50 -11.40 4.36
C TYR A 117 -5.92 -12.40 3.28
N ASN A 118 -7.20 -12.38 2.94
CA ASN A 118 -7.74 -13.09 1.79
C ASN A 118 -7.95 -12.10 0.63
N PRO A 119 -7.11 -12.11 -0.41
CA PRO A 119 -7.23 -11.16 -1.52
C PRO A 119 -8.44 -11.40 -2.42
N VAL A 120 -9.04 -12.60 -2.41
CA VAL A 120 -10.22 -12.93 -3.23
C VAL A 120 -11.49 -12.34 -2.63
N THR A 121 -11.62 -12.38 -1.30
CA THR A 121 -12.80 -11.87 -0.58
C THR A 121 -12.56 -10.51 0.07
N GLU A 122 -11.33 -10.01 -0.02
CA GLU A 122 -10.83 -8.82 0.66
C GLU A 122 -10.99 -8.82 2.20
N GLN A 123 -11.07 -10.02 2.80
CA GLN A 123 -11.28 -10.20 4.23
C GLN A 123 -9.96 -10.24 5.01
N ILE A 124 -9.96 -9.61 6.18
CA ILE A 124 -8.92 -9.82 7.19
C ILE A 124 -9.29 -11.05 8.00
N LEU A 125 -8.39 -12.03 8.03
CA LEU A 125 -8.58 -13.32 8.70
C LEU A 125 -8.07 -13.28 10.14
N ASP A 126 -6.91 -12.67 10.35
CA ASP A 126 -6.27 -12.54 11.66
C ASP A 126 -5.26 -11.37 11.68
N VAL A 127 -4.99 -10.82 12.86
CA VAL A 127 -3.93 -9.82 13.07
C VAL A 127 -3.21 -10.05 14.39
N ARG A 128 -1.90 -9.89 14.39
CA ARG A 128 -1.05 -10.09 15.57
C ARG A 128 0.15 -9.16 15.55
N ALA A 129 0.62 -8.80 16.74
CA ALA A 129 1.83 -8.01 16.91
C ALA A 129 2.65 -8.53 18.09
N ARG A 130 3.97 -8.45 17.97
CA ARG A 130 4.91 -8.81 19.02
C ARG A 130 6.05 -7.80 19.08
N PRO A 131 6.62 -7.56 20.27
CA PRO A 131 7.84 -6.77 20.41
C PRO A 131 8.93 -7.17 19.41
N GLY A 132 9.58 -6.20 18.78
CA GLY A 132 10.73 -6.43 17.90
C GLY A 132 10.78 -5.51 16.68
N ARG A 133 11.77 -5.79 15.82
CA ARG A 133 11.96 -5.22 14.47
C ARG A 133 12.41 -6.35 13.53
N LEU A 134 12.26 -6.16 12.22
CA LEU A 134 12.71 -7.11 11.21
C LEU A 134 14.20 -6.97 10.90
#